data_AF-A0A846DHF8-F1
#
_entry.id   AF-A0A846DHF8-F1
#
_cell.length_a   1.000
_cell.length_b   1.000
_cell.length_c   1.000
_cell.angle_alpha   90.00
_cell.angle_beta   90.00
_cell.angle_gamma   90.00
#
_symmetry.space_group_name_H-M   'P 1'
#
loop_
_entity.id
_entity.type
_entity.pdbx_description
1 polymer ?
#
loop_
_entity_poly.entity_id
_entity_poly.type
_entity_poly.pdbx_seq_one_letter_code
_entity_poly.pdbx_strand_id
1 'polypeptide(L)'
;MPDENIHESSYNCEFEIPINFLVPFSFKPTFAPQKCTFQLCNHPGASASPPPYGLRLDGLLTGNARDIYTFDFEYEGAEVFLDYTSTGEIHIYGKAFGGQKEGKNYKKRTTDYWDIDFTYKVVGHKDNDAYVTEKAYGTYKIGMGKGTIKSKKFKSFDLVDYFGNHEYSFRFGDDTEHRGHKGISGWGWLNHSDSGAKDRIYKHLDYSDWLFVAKIPKLSMAKWKMICWSGLASAVWCEDDPKKSEHD
;
A
#
# COMPACT_ATOMS: atom_id res chain seq x y z
N MET A 1 1.27 -32.46 -21.65
CA MET A 1 0.64 -31.42 -20.83
C MET A 1 0.71 -31.91 -19.39
N PRO A 2 1.60 -31.36 -18.55
CA PRO A 2 1.50 -31.61 -17.13
C PRO A 2 0.76 -30.45 -16.45
N ASP A 3 -0.22 -30.84 -15.64
CA ASP A 3 -0.85 -30.02 -14.60
C ASP A 3 0.22 -29.55 -13.61
N GLU A 4 0.38 -28.24 -13.48
CA GLU A 4 1.05 -27.63 -12.33
C GLU A 4 -0.02 -27.03 -11.42
N ASN A 5 -0.61 -27.91 -10.60
CA ASN A 5 -1.24 -27.54 -9.34
C ASN A 5 -0.15 -27.09 -8.36
N ILE A 6 0.23 -25.82 -8.42
CA ILE A 6 0.97 -25.18 -7.34
C ILE A 6 -0.07 -24.47 -6.46
N HIS A 7 -0.56 -25.20 -5.46
CA HIS A 7 -1.10 -24.60 -4.24
C HIS A 7 0.09 -24.09 -3.41
N GLU A 8 0.58 -22.90 -3.71
CA GLU A 8 1.38 -22.11 -2.75
C GLU A 8 0.42 -21.27 -1.90
N SER A 9 -0.24 -21.94 -0.95
CA SER A 9 -0.88 -21.29 0.18
C SER A 9 0.14 -21.15 1.30
N SER A 10 0.82 -20.01 1.36
CA SER A 10 1.51 -19.47 2.56
C SER A 10 2.09 -18.10 2.20
N TYR A 11 1.22 -17.10 2.09
CA TYR A 11 1.65 -15.70 2.04
C TYR A 11 2.10 -15.30 3.45
N ASN A 12 3.35 -15.60 3.79
CA ASN A 12 3.92 -15.27 5.10
C ASN A 12 4.26 -13.77 5.19
N CYS A 13 3.24 -12.93 5.41
CA CYS A 13 3.32 -11.96 6.51
C CYS A 13 2.74 -12.65 7.76
N GLU A 14 3.27 -13.84 8.10
CA GLU A 14 2.97 -14.46 9.39
C GLU A 14 3.62 -13.59 10.47
N PHE A 15 2.75 -12.98 11.28
CA PHE A 15 3.09 -12.42 12.57
C PHE A 15 3.49 -13.57 13.51
N GLU A 16 4.67 -14.15 13.31
CA GLU A 16 5.26 -15.04 14.30
C GLU A 16 5.68 -14.18 15.49
N ILE A 17 4.89 -14.24 16.57
CA ILE A 17 5.37 -13.89 17.90
C ILE A 17 6.31 -15.03 18.31
N PRO A 18 7.63 -14.82 18.47
CA PRO A 18 8.49 -15.89 18.96
C PRO A 18 8.15 -16.17 20.42
N ILE A 19 7.43 -17.26 20.67
CA ILE A 19 7.21 -17.82 22.00
C ILE A 19 8.44 -18.69 22.34
N ASN A 20 9.09 -18.32 23.44
CA ASN A 20 10.07 -19.07 24.23
C ASN A 20 11.49 -19.25 23.66
N PHE A 21 12.36 -18.30 24.04
CA PHE A 21 13.73 -18.64 24.41
C PHE A 21 13.97 -18.19 25.86
N LEU A 22 14.06 -19.16 26.77
CA LEU A 22 14.47 -18.96 28.16
C LEU A 22 15.95 -18.53 28.17
N VAL A 23 16.17 -17.21 28.11
CA VAL A 23 17.43 -16.58 28.50
C VAL A 23 17.14 -15.55 29.58
N PRO A 24 17.89 -15.54 30.71
CA PRO A 24 17.76 -14.53 31.74
C PRO A 24 18.53 -13.29 31.30
N PHE A 25 18.08 -12.66 30.21
CA PHE A 25 18.51 -11.32 29.84
C PHE A 25 17.27 -10.51 29.51
N SER A 26 17.06 -9.44 30.27
CA SER A 26 16.03 -8.44 30.03
C SER A 26 16.39 -7.64 28.77
N PHE A 27 16.27 -8.27 27.61
CA PHE A 27 15.96 -7.55 26.39
C PHE A 27 14.46 -7.29 26.45
N LYS A 28 14.06 -6.04 26.59
CA LYS A 28 12.76 -5.62 26.05
C LYS A 28 13.01 -5.48 24.56
N PRO A 29 12.65 -6.44 23.69
CA PRO A 29 12.62 -6.15 22.28
C PRO A 29 11.58 -5.04 22.12
N THR A 30 12.05 -3.82 21.87
CA THR A 30 11.26 -2.81 21.19
C THR A 30 11.06 -3.38 19.79
N PHE A 31 10.05 -4.24 19.63
CA PHE A 31 9.59 -4.65 18.31
C PHE A 31 9.18 -3.36 17.60
N ALA A 32 10.06 -2.87 16.73
CA ALA A 32 9.67 -1.85 15.77
C ALA A 32 8.41 -2.37 15.06
N PRO A 33 7.41 -1.50 14.80
CA PRO A 33 6.19 -1.94 14.13
C PRO A 33 6.55 -2.62 12.80
N GLN A 34 6.13 -3.88 12.66
CA GLN A 34 6.33 -4.64 11.42
C GLN A 34 5.46 -4.02 10.33
N LYS A 35 6.00 -3.92 9.11
CA LYS A 35 5.33 -3.31 7.96
C LYS A 35 5.39 -4.25 6.77
N CYS A 36 4.26 -4.53 6.16
CA CYS A 36 4.16 -5.23 4.86
C CYS A 36 3.90 -4.17 3.78
N THR A 37 4.67 -4.18 2.68
CA THR A 37 4.49 -3.25 1.56
C THR A 37 3.95 -4.00 0.35
N PHE A 38 2.95 -3.43 -0.31
CA PHE A 38 2.32 -3.92 -1.52
C PHE A 38 2.45 -2.89 -2.64
N GLN A 39 2.69 -3.33 -3.87
CA GLN A 39 2.52 -2.49 -5.06
C GLN A 39 1.08 -2.62 -5.54
N LEU A 40 0.42 -1.48 -5.78
CA LEU A 40 -0.95 -1.44 -6.26
C LEU A 40 -0.98 -1.39 -7.80
N CYS A 41 -1.94 -2.10 -8.38
CA CYS A 41 -2.18 -2.16 -9.82
C CYS A 41 -3.65 -1.85 -10.11
N ASN A 42 -3.97 -1.55 -11.37
CA ASN A 42 -5.35 -1.31 -11.78
C ASN A 42 -6.20 -2.57 -11.60
N HIS A 43 -7.48 -2.39 -11.28
CA HIS A 43 -8.38 -3.52 -11.14
C HIS A 43 -8.94 -3.96 -12.51
N PRO A 44 -8.94 -5.26 -12.86
CA PRO A 44 -9.47 -5.72 -14.16
C PRO A 44 -10.99 -5.49 -14.31
N GLY A 45 -11.74 -5.57 -13.20
CA GLY A 45 -13.18 -5.26 -13.11
C GLY A 45 -13.54 -3.77 -12.95
N ALA A 46 -12.67 -2.86 -13.39
CA ALA A 46 -12.88 -1.41 -13.30
C ALA A 46 -13.93 -0.94 -14.33
N SER A 47 -15.09 -0.46 -13.86
CA SER A 47 -16.28 -0.24 -14.70
C SER A 47 -16.18 0.98 -15.63
N ALA A 48 -15.36 1.97 -15.28
CA ALA A 48 -15.08 3.10 -16.15
C ALA A 48 -13.89 2.86 -17.12
N SER A 49 -13.31 1.66 -17.13
CA SER A 49 -12.27 1.28 -18.08
C SER A 49 -12.84 1.08 -19.49
N PRO A 50 -12.12 1.47 -20.56
CA PRO A 50 -10.82 2.16 -20.58
C PRO A 50 -10.95 3.70 -20.45
N PRO A 51 -9.91 4.41 -19.94
CA PRO A 51 -8.59 3.91 -19.50
C PRO A 51 -8.63 3.04 -18.24
N PRO A 52 -7.66 2.10 -18.03
CA PRO A 52 -7.58 1.33 -16.80
C PRO A 52 -7.28 2.25 -15.61
N TYR A 53 -7.70 1.84 -14.40
CA TYR A 53 -7.48 2.64 -13.21
C TYR A 53 -7.47 1.84 -11.90
N GLY A 54 -6.78 2.40 -10.92
CA GLY A 54 -6.77 1.98 -9.52
C GLY A 54 -7.53 2.94 -8.58
N LEU A 55 -7.82 4.15 -9.08
CA LEU A 55 -8.55 5.22 -8.37
C LEU A 55 -9.47 5.96 -9.36
N ARG A 56 -10.66 6.35 -8.89
CA ARG A 56 -11.61 7.21 -9.60
C ARG A 56 -12.07 8.36 -8.69
N LEU A 57 -12.11 9.58 -9.22
CA LEU A 57 -12.55 10.80 -8.50
C LEU A 57 -13.43 11.68 -9.39
N ASP A 58 -14.71 11.35 -9.49
CA ASP A 58 -15.63 12.05 -10.40
C ASP A 58 -15.82 13.53 -10.04
N GLY A 59 -15.71 14.40 -11.04
CA GLY A 59 -15.84 15.84 -10.86
C GLY A 59 -14.61 16.52 -10.26
N LEU A 60 -13.45 15.88 -10.17
CA LEU A 60 -12.24 16.41 -9.53
C LEU A 60 -11.98 17.91 -9.79
N LEU A 61 -11.94 18.33 -11.06
CA LEU A 61 -11.61 19.72 -11.40
C LEU A 61 -12.81 20.67 -11.43
N THR A 62 -14.03 20.15 -11.60
CA THR A 62 -15.22 20.95 -11.95
C THR A 62 -16.32 20.91 -10.88
N GLY A 63 -16.32 19.89 -10.03
CA GLY A 63 -17.41 19.50 -9.14
C GLY A 63 -18.60 18.82 -9.85
N ASN A 64 -18.49 18.53 -11.15
CA ASN A 64 -19.55 17.86 -11.91
C ASN A 64 -19.31 16.34 -11.92
N ALA A 65 -20.18 15.58 -11.27
CA ALA A 65 -20.08 14.12 -11.19
C ALA A 65 -20.09 13.40 -12.56
N ARG A 66 -20.49 14.07 -13.65
CA ARG A 66 -20.38 13.50 -15.01
C ARG A 66 -18.96 13.53 -15.57
N ASP A 67 -18.07 14.33 -14.99
CA ASP A 67 -16.68 14.41 -15.41
C ASP A 67 -15.89 13.29 -14.73
N ILE A 68 -15.84 12.12 -15.36
CA ILE A 68 -15.16 10.94 -14.81
C ILE A 68 -13.65 11.15 -14.85
N TYR A 69 -12.98 11.22 -13.69
CA TYR A 69 -11.52 11.21 -13.60
C TYR A 69 -11.04 9.86 -13.11
N THR A 70 -10.05 9.30 -13.81
CA THR A 70 -9.47 8.00 -13.51
C THR A 70 -7.96 8.11 -13.47
N PHE A 71 -7.33 7.28 -12.63
CA PHE A 71 -5.89 7.30 -12.40
C PHE A 71 -5.32 5.89 -12.56
N ASP A 72 -4.46 5.75 -13.54
CA ASP A 72 -3.75 4.55 -13.93
C ASP A 72 -2.50 4.37 -13.03
N PHE A 73 -2.46 3.26 -12.31
CA PHE A 73 -1.35 2.88 -11.42
C PHE A 73 -0.22 2.17 -12.15
N GLU A 74 -0.42 1.78 -13.41
CA GLU A 74 0.50 0.98 -14.21
C GLU A 74 0.98 1.74 -15.47
N TYR A 75 0.59 3.00 -15.63
CA TYR A 75 1.15 3.87 -16.67
C TYR A 75 2.66 4.01 -16.51
N GLU A 76 3.38 4.25 -17.61
CA GLU A 76 4.84 4.43 -17.56
C GLU A 76 5.23 5.54 -16.56
N GLY A 77 6.07 5.22 -15.57
CA GLY A 77 6.48 6.16 -14.53
C GLY A 77 5.47 6.39 -13.39
N ALA A 78 4.34 5.68 -13.39
CA ALA A 78 3.43 5.56 -12.25
C ALA A 78 3.83 4.37 -11.37
N GLU A 79 3.80 4.57 -10.06
CA GLU A 79 4.06 3.56 -9.04
C GLU A 79 3.29 3.94 -7.77
N VAL A 80 2.32 3.13 -7.37
CA VAL A 80 1.53 3.33 -6.16
C VAL A 80 1.73 2.14 -5.24
N PHE A 81 1.89 2.41 -3.95
CA PHE A 81 2.17 1.43 -2.91
C PHE A 81 1.13 1.52 -1.79
N LEU A 82 0.99 0.42 -1.07
CA LEU A 82 0.24 0.31 0.17
C LEU A 82 1.16 -0.29 1.24
N ASP A 83 1.39 0.44 2.31
CA ASP A 83 2.01 -0.09 3.52
C ASP A 83 0.94 -0.49 4.52
N TYR A 84 1.03 -1.70 5.07
CA TYR A 84 0.20 -2.15 6.18
C TYR A 84 1.07 -2.44 7.41
N THR A 85 0.80 -1.71 8.50
CA THR A 85 1.59 -1.83 9.74
C THR A 85 0.93 -2.74 10.77
N SER A 86 1.75 -3.32 11.64
CA SER A 86 1.32 -4.12 12.79
C SER A 86 0.42 -3.36 13.77
N THR A 87 0.41 -2.03 13.70
CA THR A 87 -0.45 -1.16 14.53
C THR A 87 -1.82 -0.88 13.91
N GLY A 88 -2.16 -1.55 12.80
CA GLY A 88 -3.43 -1.35 12.11
C GLY A 88 -3.51 -0.04 11.35
N GLU A 89 -2.42 0.39 10.71
CA GLU A 89 -2.40 1.55 9.82
C GLU A 89 -2.13 1.10 8.39
N ILE A 90 -2.97 1.56 7.46
CA ILE A 90 -2.79 1.40 6.02
C ILE A 90 -2.40 2.76 5.44
N HIS A 91 -1.27 2.84 4.74
CA HIS A 91 -0.82 4.04 4.05
C HIS A 91 -0.71 3.76 2.54
N ILE A 92 -1.56 4.42 1.75
CA ILE A 92 -1.56 4.35 0.29
C ILE A 92 -0.83 5.59 -0.23
N TYR A 93 0.25 5.41 -0.98
CA TYR A 93 1.09 6.51 -1.45
C TYR A 93 1.76 6.21 -2.78
N GLY A 94 2.25 7.25 -3.44
CA GLY A 94 3.04 7.12 -4.67
C GLY A 94 2.52 8.03 -5.76
N LYS A 95 2.70 7.63 -7.01
CA LYS A 95 2.40 8.45 -8.18
C LYS A 95 1.54 7.69 -9.16
N ALA A 96 0.43 8.28 -9.58
CA ALA A 96 -0.43 7.75 -10.63
C ALA A 96 -0.46 8.71 -11.83
N PHE A 97 -0.69 8.20 -13.03
CA PHE A 97 -0.99 9.03 -14.19
C PHE A 97 -2.51 9.09 -14.38
N GLY A 98 -3.09 10.26 -14.58
CA GLY A 98 -4.55 10.33 -14.67
C GLY A 98 -5.09 11.63 -15.20
N GLY A 99 -6.38 11.60 -15.56
CA GLY A 99 -7.12 12.74 -16.10
C GLY A 99 -8.59 12.41 -16.33
N GLN A 100 -9.32 13.38 -16.90
CA GLN A 100 -10.72 13.19 -17.29
C GLN A 100 -10.80 12.19 -18.43
N LYS A 101 -11.72 11.24 -18.36
CA LYS A 101 -12.03 10.31 -19.44
C LYS A 101 -12.78 10.99 -20.60
N GLU A 102 -12.40 10.67 -21.83
CA GLU A 102 -13.08 11.03 -23.08
C GLU A 102 -13.07 9.83 -24.03
N GLY A 103 -14.22 9.18 -24.18
CA GLY A 103 -14.31 7.91 -24.90
C GLY A 103 -13.51 6.81 -24.20
N LYS A 104 -12.48 6.28 -24.89
CA LYS A 104 -11.55 5.25 -24.37
C LYS A 104 -10.22 5.82 -23.90
N ASN A 105 -10.03 7.13 -23.99
CA ASN A 105 -8.77 7.83 -23.71
C ASN A 105 -8.97 8.86 -22.59
N TYR A 106 -7.88 9.49 -22.20
CA TYR A 106 -7.96 10.74 -21.44
C TYR A 106 -8.21 11.93 -22.37
N LYS A 107 -9.08 12.83 -21.93
CA LYS A 107 -9.34 14.12 -22.55
C LYS A 107 -8.05 14.93 -22.62
N LYS A 108 -7.82 15.56 -23.76
CA LYS A 108 -6.62 16.40 -23.95
C LYS A 108 -6.58 17.51 -22.89
N ARG A 109 -5.38 17.77 -22.35
CA ARG A 109 -5.09 18.81 -21.34
C ARG A 109 -5.67 18.55 -19.94
N THR A 110 -6.35 17.44 -19.68
CA THR A 110 -6.78 17.09 -18.30
C THR A 110 -5.84 16.12 -17.60
N THR A 111 -4.83 15.61 -18.32
CA THR A 111 -3.85 14.67 -17.78
C THR A 111 -2.72 15.35 -17.01
N ASP A 112 -2.23 14.68 -15.97
CA ASP A 112 -0.95 14.91 -15.30
C ASP A 112 -0.52 13.66 -14.53
N TYR A 113 0.70 13.69 -13.96
CA TYR A 113 1.05 12.82 -12.84
C TYR A 113 0.52 13.40 -11.53
N TRP A 114 0.05 12.50 -10.67
CA TRP A 114 -0.59 12.83 -9.41
C TRP A 114 0.10 12.08 -8.27
N ASP A 115 0.64 12.84 -7.33
CA ASP A 115 1.20 12.31 -6.08
C ASP A 115 0.04 12.04 -5.10
N ILE A 116 -0.05 10.81 -4.62
CA ILE A 116 -1.06 10.30 -3.70
C ILE A 116 -0.41 10.09 -2.32
N ASP A 117 -1.12 10.47 -1.27
CA ASP A 117 -0.75 10.22 0.12
C ASP A 117 -2.03 10.12 0.97
N PHE A 118 -2.41 8.91 1.38
CA PHE A 118 -3.65 8.64 2.09
C PHE A 118 -3.46 7.60 3.19
N THR A 119 -3.98 7.88 4.39
CA THR A 119 -3.87 6.98 5.53
C THR A 119 -5.24 6.54 6.02
N TYR A 120 -5.38 5.24 6.28
CA TYR A 120 -6.50 4.61 6.99
C TYR A 120 -6.04 4.07 8.34
N LYS A 121 -6.93 4.13 9.32
CA LYS A 121 -6.82 3.36 10.58
C LYS A 121 -7.72 2.13 10.46
N VAL A 122 -7.12 0.94 10.41
CA VAL A 122 -7.84 -0.34 10.43
C VAL A 122 -8.44 -0.54 11.81
N VAL A 123 -9.68 -1.01 11.83
CA VAL A 123 -10.45 -1.20 13.07
C VAL A 123 -10.83 -2.66 13.30
N GLY A 124 -10.64 -3.53 12.32
CA GLY A 124 -10.85 -4.97 12.47
C GLY A 124 -10.42 -5.77 11.24
N HIS A 125 -10.53 -7.09 11.39
CA HIS A 125 -10.33 -8.06 10.32
C HIS A 125 -11.53 -8.99 10.24
N LYS A 126 -11.96 -9.31 9.04
CA LYS A 126 -13.05 -10.26 8.78
C LYS A 126 -12.79 -10.95 7.47
N ASP A 127 -12.85 -12.28 7.49
CA ASP A 127 -12.61 -13.13 6.32
C ASP A 127 -11.26 -12.73 5.69
N ASN A 128 -10.17 -12.79 6.45
CA ASN A 128 -8.80 -12.31 6.12
C ASN A 128 -8.63 -10.87 5.57
N ASP A 129 -9.71 -10.10 5.45
CA ASP A 129 -9.66 -8.72 4.98
C ASP A 129 -9.54 -7.77 6.16
N ALA A 130 -8.55 -6.88 6.10
CA ALA A 130 -8.52 -5.68 6.90
C ALA A 130 -9.67 -4.77 6.45
N TYR A 131 -10.44 -4.25 7.39
CA TYR A 131 -11.54 -3.34 7.09
C TYR A 131 -11.51 -2.08 7.96
N VAL A 132 -12.09 -1.02 7.42
CA VAL A 132 -12.32 0.24 8.12
C VAL A 132 -13.82 0.42 8.30
N THR A 133 -14.28 0.47 9.55
CA THR A 133 -15.64 0.85 9.95
C THR A 133 -15.65 2.25 10.57
N GLU A 134 -16.86 2.73 10.78
CA GLU A 134 -17.16 4.01 11.39
C GLU A 134 -16.55 4.17 12.80
N LYS A 135 -15.95 5.34 13.02
CA LYS A 135 -16.14 6.08 14.28
C LYS A 135 -16.79 7.41 13.90
N ALA A 136 -18.11 7.48 14.04
CA ALA A 136 -18.93 8.57 13.55
C ALA A 136 -18.45 9.92 14.09
N TYR A 137 -18.27 10.90 13.22
CA TYR A 137 -18.22 12.31 13.62
C TYR A 137 -19.60 12.95 13.39
N GLY A 138 -20.53 12.70 14.33
CA GLY A 138 -21.87 13.29 14.31
C GLY A 138 -22.76 12.74 13.18
N THR A 139 -23.42 13.62 12.41
CA THR A 139 -24.34 13.24 11.32
C THR A 139 -23.64 12.95 9.99
N TYR A 140 -22.33 13.18 9.90
CA TYR A 140 -21.56 12.97 8.67
C TYR A 140 -20.97 11.56 8.64
N LYS A 141 -21.27 10.82 7.58
CA LYS A 141 -20.75 9.46 7.31
C LYS A 141 -19.35 9.48 6.70
N ILE A 142 -18.44 10.22 7.33
CA ILE A 142 -17.01 10.25 6.98
C ILE A 142 -16.23 9.38 7.96
N GLY A 143 -15.19 8.72 7.48
CA GLY A 143 -14.32 7.93 8.34
C GLY A 143 -13.10 8.70 8.80
N MET A 144 -12.20 7.95 9.44
CA MET A 144 -10.93 8.47 9.92
C MET A 144 -9.85 8.47 8.82
N GLY A 145 -10.18 7.90 7.65
CA GLY A 145 -9.30 7.87 6.50
C GLY A 145 -9.17 9.26 5.89
N LYS A 146 -7.94 9.74 5.73
CA LYS A 146 -7.70 11.06 5.13
C LYS A 146 -6.38 11.10 4.39
N GLY A 147 -6.33 11.99 3.41
CA GLY A 147 -5.15 12.15 2.58
C GLY A 147 -5.24 13.31 1.62
N THR A 148 -4.32 13.32 0.66
CA THR A 148 -4.31 14.27 -0.44
C THR A 148 -3.95 13.59 -1.75
N ILE A 149 -4.41 14.18 -2.84
CA ILE A 149 -3.89 13.92 -4.18
C ILE A 149 -3.47 15.25 -4.81
N LYS A 150 -2.27 15.28 -5.39
CA LYS A 150 -1.60 16.53 -5.82
C LYS A 150 -1.06 16.40 -7.23
N SER A 151 -1.29 17.41 -8.06
CA SER A 151 -0.68 17.54 -9.38
C SER A 151 0.12 18.84 -9.46
N LYS A 152 1.24 18.82 -10.19
CA LYS A 152 2.03 20.03 -10.45
C LYS A 152 1.32 21.01 -11.38
N LYS A 153 0.56 20.48 -12.34
CA LYS A 153 -0.17 21.26 -13.34
C LYS A 153 -1.48 21.85 -12.81
N PHE A 154 -2.13 21.16 -11.87
CA PHE A 154 -3.41 21.56 -11.33
C PHE A 154 -3.25 22.05 -9.89
N LYS A 155 -3.77 21.32 -8.91
CA LYS A 155 -3.75 21.70 -7.50
C LYS A 155 -3.80 20.46 -6.60
N SER A 156 -3.78 20.70 -5.29
CA SER A 156 -4.02 19.70 -4.27
C SER A 156 -5.51 19.54 -4.00
N PHE A 157 -5.94 18.30 -3.82
CA PHE A 157 -7.27 17.95 -3.34
C PHE A 157 -7.14 17.17 -2.05
N ASP A 158 -7.98 17.51 -1.08
CA ASP A 158 -8.12 16.73 0.14
C ASP A 158 -9.00 15.52 -0.17
N LEU A 159 -8.65 14.38 0.41
CA LEU A 159 -9.38 13.13 0.32
C LEU A 159 -9.83 12.71 1.72
N VAL A 160 -11.05 12.20 1.83
CA VAL A 160 -11.53 11.51 3.04
C VAL A 160 -12.27 10.25 2.63
N ASP A 161 -12.25 9.22 3.47
CA ASP A 161 -13.04 8.04 3.22
C ASP A 161 -14.52 8.27 3.47
N TYR A 162 -15.33 7.51 2.75
CA TYR A 162 -16.78 7.63 2.75
C TYR A 162 -17.41 6.26 2.95
N PHE A 163 -18.40 6.14 3.83
CA PHE A 163 -19.09 4.86 4.06
C PHE A 163 -20.37 4.72 3.23
N GLY A 164 -20.98 5.85 2.85
CA GLY A 164 -22.30 5.86 2.23
C GLY A 164 -23.32 5.01 2.97
N ASN A 165 -23.77 3.92 2.37
CA ASN A 165 -24.70 2.96 2.99
C ASN A 165 -24.07 1.58 3.22
N HIS A 166 -22.73 1.48 3.17
CA HIS A 166 -22.00 0.25 3.45
C HIS A 166 -21.52 0.20 4.90
N GLU A 167 -21.28 -1.02 5.39
CA GLU A 167 -20.72 -1.27 6.73
C GLU A 167 -19.25 -0.82 6.82
N TYR A 168 -18.54 -0.77 5.69
CA TYR A 168 -17.13 -0.46 5.60
C TYR A 168 -16.88 0.68 4.61
N SER A 169 -15.92 1.56 4.90
CA SER A 169 -15.44 2.58 3.95
C SER A 169 -14.30 2.05 3.09
N PHE A 170 -13.63 1.00 3.58
CA PHE A 170 -12.49 0.37 2.93
C PHE A 170 -12.36 -1.10 3.34
N ARG A 171 -12.01 -1.96 2.39
CA ARG A 171 -11.55 -3.34 2.62
C ARG A 171 -10.30 -3.63 1.81
N PHE A 172 -9.41 -4.43 2.38
CA PHE A 172 -8.19 -4.91 1.75
C PHE A 172 -7.84 -6.31 2.25
N GLY A 173 -7.66 -7.26 1.34
CA GLY A 173 -7.32 -8.64 1.65
C GLY A 173 -7.49 -9.56 0.44
N ASP A 174 -7.49 -10.87 0.65
CA ASP A 174 -7.46 -11.90 -0.39
C ASP A 174 -8.69 -12.82 -0.41
N ASP A 175 -9.59 -12.72 0.57
CA ASP A 175 -10.67 -13.69 0.77
C ASP A 175 -11.96 -13.31 0.04
N THR A 176 -12.18 -12.00 -0.17
CA THR A 176 -13.28 -11.56 -1.01
C THR A 176 -12.78 -11.34 -2.42
N GLU A 177 -13.17 -12.23 -3.34
CA GLU A 177 -12.99 -12.01 -4.78
C GLU A 177 -13.71 -10.71 -5.19
N HIS A 178 -13.03 -9.58 -5.01
CA HIS A 178 -13.64 -8.29 -5.23
C HIS A 178 -13.85 -8.16 -6.74
N ARG A 179 -15.12 -8.21 -7.16
CA ARG A 179 -15.52 -8.29 -8.58
C ARG A 179 -14.85 -9.44 -9.34
N GLY A 180 -14.70 -10.60 -8.70
CA GLY A 180 -14.19 -11.82 -9.34
C GLY A 180 -12.68 -11.85 -9.58
N HIS A 181 -11.91 -10.97 -8.93
CA HIS A 181 -10.45 -11.06 -8.97
C HIS A 181 -9.93 -12.06 -7.93
N LYS A 182 -9.11 -13.02 -8.36
CA LYS A 182 -8.42 -13.96 -7.47
C LYS A 182 -7.06 -13.38 -7.06
N GLY A 183 -6.89 -13.09 -5.77
CA GLY A 183 -5.67 -12.50 -5.20
C GLY A 183 -5.97 -11.33 -4.27
N ILE A 184 -4.92 -10.65 -3.80
CA ILE A 184 -5.06 -9.51 -2.89
C ILE A 184 -5.66 -8.33 -3.65
N SER A 185 -6.76 -7.78 -3.14
CA SER A 185 -7.43 -6.62 -3.72
C SER A 185 -7.93 -5.67 -2.65
N GLY A 186 -8.26 -4.45 -3.07
CA GLY A 186 -8.83 -3.46 -2.18
C GLY A 186 -9.82 -2.54 -2.88
N TRP A 187 -10.79 -2.07 -2.10
CA TRP A 187 -11.75 -1.08 -2.53
C TRP A 187 -12.17 -0.21 -1.36
N GLY A 188 -12.61 1.01 -1.65
CA GLY A 188 -13.16 1.88 -0.64
C GLY A 188 -13.66 3.19 -1.23
N TRP A 189 -14.73 3.74 -0.69
CA TRP A 189 -15.31 4.98 -1.22
C TRP A 189 -14.60 6.20 -0.63
N LEU A 190 -14.57 7.25 -1.43
CA LEU A 190 -13.90 8.50 -1.09
C LEU A 190 -14.83 9.68 -1.31
N ASN A 191 -14.61 10.73 -0.55
CA ASN A 191 -14.95 12.09 -0.94
C ASN A 191 -13.67 12.85 -1.23
N HIS A 192 -13.80 13.90 -2.03
CA HIS A 192 -12.70 14.78 -2.34
C HIS A 192 -13.17 16.23 -2.48
N SER A 193 -12.27 17.16 -2.22
CA SER A 193 -12.50 18.58 -2.46
C SER A 193 -11.20 19.32 -2.71
N ASP A 194 -11.30 20.55 -3.21
CA ASP A 194 -10.19 21.49 -3.17
C ASP A 194 -9.59 21.53 -1.77
N SER A 195 -8.26 21.58 -1.68
CA SER A 195 -7.60 21.59 -0.38
C SER A 195 -8.05 22.79 0.47
N GLY A 196 -8.50 22.51 1.70
CA GLY A 196 -9.05 23.51 2.63
C GLY A 196 -10.52 23.87 2.40
N ALA A 197 -11.21 23.30 1.40
CA ALA A 197 -12.64 23.53 1.20
C ALA A 197 -13.47 22.73 2.22
N LYS A 198 -14.12 23.44 3.14
CA LYS A 198 -14.89 22.80 4.23
C LYS A 198 -16.18 22.14 3.78
N ASP A 199 -16.82 22.60 2.70
CA ASP A 199 -18.21 22.20 2.43
C ASP A 199 -18.31 21.05 1.42
N ARG A 200 -17.33 20.93 0.51
CA ARG A 200 -17.36 19.93 -0.57
C ARG A 200 -16.87 18.56 -0.12
N ILE A 201 -15.97 18.49 0.85
CA ILE A 201 -15.41 17.24 1.35
C ILE A 201 -16.48 16.31 1.97
N TYR A 202 -17.63 16.86 2.35
CA TYR A 202 -18.75 16.11 2.91
C TYR A 202 -19.84 15.76 1.89
N LYS A 203 -19.72 16.23 0.64
CA LYS A 203 -20.65 15.92 -0.43
C LYS A 203 -20.02 14.85 -1.33
N HIS A 204 -20.50 13.63 -1.20
CA HIS A 204 -20.10 12.56 -2.11
C HIS A 204 -20.51 12.91 -3.54
N LEU A 205 -19.54 12.84 -4.44
CA LEU A 205 -19.76 12.87 -5.88
C LEU A 205 -19.77 11.42 -6.35
N ASP A 206 -20.89 11.03 -6.97
CA ASP A 206 -21.17 9.65 -7.36
C ASP A 206 -19.94 8.97 -7.98
N TYR A 207 -19.59 7.79 -7.48
CA TYR A 207 -18.50 6.92 -7.94
C TYR A 207 -17.07 7.48 -7.75
N SER A 208 -16.76 7.98 -6.55
CA SER A 208 -15.38 8.22 -6.13
C SER A 208 -14.89 7.07 -5.25
N ASP A 209 -13.92 6.28 -5.73
CA ASP A 209 -13.48 5.05 -5.08
C ASP A 209 -12.02 4.66 -5.37
N TRP A 210 -11.39 4.02 -4.38
CA TRP A 210 -10.30 3.08 -4.59
C TRP A 210 -10.86 1.80 -5.20
N LEU A 211 -10.15 1.28 -6.19
CA LEU A 211 -10.45 -0.02 -6.77
C LEU A 211 -9.19 -0.60 -7.40
N PHE A 212 -8.49 -1.47 -6.69
CA PHE A 212 -7.17 -1.94 -7.10
C PHE A 212 -6.94 -3.41 -6.77
N VAL A 213 -5.90 -3.97 -7.40
CA VAL A 213 -5.30 -5.24 -6.98
C VAL A 213 -3.91 -4.95 -6.40
N ALA A 214 -3.42 -5.81 -5.53
CA ALA A 214 -2.16 -5.64 -4.84
C ALA A 214 -1.22 -6.82 -5.12
N LYS A 215 0.05 -6.51 -5.30
CA LYS A 215 1.13 -7.49 -5.47
C LYS A 215 2.18 -7.26 -4.40
N ILE A 216 2.74 -8.35 -3.87
CA ILE A 216 3.94 -8.25 -3.07
C ILE A 216 5.07 -7.79 -4.01
N PRO A 217 5.75 -6.67 -3.76
CA PRO A 217 6.87 -6.24 -4.57
C PRO A 217 7.86 -7.39 -4.61
N LYS A 218 8.35 -7.73 -5.80
CA LYS A 218 9.50 -8.64 -5.88
C LYS A 218 10.61 -7.97 -5.10
N LEU A 219 10.92 -8.49 -3.91
CA LEU A 219 12.12 -8.09 -3.19
C LEU A 219 13.25 -8.26 -4.21
N SER A 220 13.85 -7.15 -4.64
CA SER A 220 15.12 -7.28 -5.34
C SER A 220 15.98 -8.02 -4.35
N MET A 221 16.43 -9.22 -4.71
CA MET A 221 17.41 -9.99 -3.94
C MET A 221 18.73 -9.22 -3.97
N ALA A 222 18.74 -8.02 -3.40
CA ALA A 222 19.88 -7.18 -3.19
C ALA A 222 20.71 -7.92 -2.16
N LYS A 223 21.59 -8.79 -2.68
CA LYS A 223 22.80 -9.33 -2.07
C LYS A 223 22.80 -9.18 -0.55
N TRP A 224 22.03 -10.03 0.13
CA TRP A 224 22.44 -10.49 1.44
C TRP A 224 23.73 -11.29 1.20
N LYS A 225 24.86 -10.59 1.11
CA LYS A 225 26.16 -11.19 1.40
C LYS A 225 26.04 -11.58 2.86
N MET A 226 25.63 -12.82 3.11
CA MET A 226 25.92 -13.47 4.37
C MET A 226 27.43 -13.32 4.57
N ILE A 227 27.81 -12.38 5.43
CA ILE A 227 29.09 -12.43 6.10
C ILE A 227 28.93 -13.59 7.09
N CYS A 228 29.02 -14.81 6.58
CA CYS A 228 29.45 -15.93 7.39
C CYS A 228 30.90 -15.61 7.74
N TRP A 229 31.05 -15.01 8.92
CA TRP A 229 32.33 -14.80 9.56
C TRP A 229 32.96 -16.18 9.79
N SER A 230 33.76 -16.62 8.83
CA SER A 230 34.68 -17.74 8.98
C SER A 230 35.93 -17.22 9.67
N GLY A 231 35.82 -16.98 10.98
CA GLY A 231 36.96 -16.87 11.88
C GLY A 231 36.66 -17.76 13.08
N LEU A 232 37.47 -18.73 13.49
CA LEU A 232 38.87 -19.03 13.20
C LEU A 232 39.05 -20.56 13.15
N ALA A 233 39.73 -21.06 12.12
CA ALA A 233 40.50 -22.28 12.21
C ALA A 233 41.59 -22.26 11.12
N SER A 234 42.83 -21.94 11.52
CA SER A 234 44.14 -22.32 10.92
C SER A 234 45.18 -21.35 11.47
N ALA A 235 45.95 -21.75 12.48
CA ALA A 235 47.27 -22.36 12.30
C ALA A 235 48.33 -21.35 11.84
N VAL A 236 49.18 -20.92 12.78
CA VAL A 236 50.52 -20.41 12.50
C VAL A 236 51.49 -21.26 13.31
N TRP A 237 52.24 -22.09 12.60
CA TRP A 237 53.44 -22.78 13.05
C TRP A 237 54.62 -22.23 12.23
N CYS A 238 55.80 -22.19 12.87
CA CYS A 238 57.14 -21.91 12.33
C CYS A 238 57.45 -20.43 11.98
N GLU A 239 58.60 -19.87 12.32
CA GLU A 239 59.92 -20.46 12.62
C GLU A 239 60.82 -19.41 13.31
N ASP A 240 61.72 -19.91 14.16
CA ASP A 240 63.09 -19.46 14.48
C ASP A 240 63.46 -17.98 14.62
N ASP A 241 64.12 -17.68 15.76
CA ASP A 241 65.20 -16.70 15.80
C ASP A 241 66.34 -17.16 16.73
N PRO A 242 67.61 -17.23 16.26
CA PRO A 242 68.75 -17.67 17.06
C PRO A 242 69.67 -16.53 17.54
N LYS A 243 70.21 -16.74 18.75
CA LYS A 243 71.51 -16.31 19.32
C LYS A 243 71.69 -14.93 20.00
N LYS A 244 72.53 -15.06 21.04
CA LYS A 244 73.43 -14.11 21.75
C LYS A 244 72.85 -13.53 23.04
N SER A 245 73.58 -13.40 24.16
CA SER A 245 74.91 -13.83 24.62
C SER A 245 75.09 -13.23 26.03
N GLU A 246 75.81 -13.92 26.93
CA GLU A 246 76.56 -13.38 28.09
C GLU A 246 75.81 -12.53 29.15
N HIS A 247 75.69 -13.04 30.38
CA HIS A 247 76.60 -12.69 31.49
C HIS A 247 76.19 -13.40 32.80
N ASP A 248 77.23 -13.90 33.49
CA ASP A 248 77.37 -14.32 34.89
C ASP A 248 76.66 -15.59 35.43
#